data_AF-A0AAF0L1X5-F1
#
_entry.id   AF-A0AAF0L1X5-F1
#
_cell.length_a   1.000
_cell.length_b   1.000
_cell.length_c   1.000
_cell.angle_alpha   90.00
_cell.angle_beta   90.00
_cell.angle_gamma   90.00
#
_symmetry.space_group_name_H-M   'P 1'
#
loop_
_entity.id
_entity.type
_entity.pdbx_description
1 polymer ?
#
loop_
_entity_poly.entity_id
_entity_poly.type
_entity_poly.pdbx_seq_one_letter_code
_entity_poly.pdbx_strand_id
1 'polypeptide(L)'
;MAEGEVMEVRAVLALLEPVFREMLRADELRSTRFHLAPIDDPCGHALQPDDLVETNSAVVWWRIVGERGASGGLRLDDGPEMTARCVQSDLQDFIAESRFGWGELRGPHGLP
;
A
#
# COMPACT_ATOMS: atom_id res chain seq x y z
N MET A 1 2.98 4.79 -28.25
CA MET A 1 3.21 5.11 -26.83
C MET A 1 2.40 4.08 -26.07
N ALA A 2 3.01 3.30 -25.19
CA ALA A 2 2.23 2.38 -24.37
C ALA A 2 1.28 3.23 -23.53
N GLU A 3 -0.02 3.02 -23.68
CA GLU A 3 -1.00 3.58 -22.75
C GLU A 3 -0.68 2.95 -21.39
N GLY A 4 -0.21 3.76 -20.45
CA GLY A 4 0.05 3.30 -19.08
C GLY A 4 -1.26 2.80 -18.46
N GLU A 5 -1.17 1.78 -17.62
CA GLU A 5 -2.33 1.25 -16.91
C GLU A 5 -2.84 2.32 -15.94
N VAL A 6 -4.14 2.61 -16.04
CA VAL A 6 -4.83 3.59 -15.22
C VAL A 6 -5.90 2.87 -14.41
N MET A 7 -5.93 3.12 -13.11
CA MET A 7 -6.94 2.58 -12.21
C MET A 7 -7.58 3.67 -11.37
N GLU A 8 -8.85 3.50 -10.99
CA GLU A 8 -9.48 4.37 -10.00
C GLU A 8 -8.88 4.09 -8.61
N VAL A 9 -8.74 5.13 -7.79
CA VAL A 9 -8.28 5.03 -6.39
C VAL A 9 -9.04 3.96 -5.61
N ARG A 10 -10.37 3.89 -5.74
CA ARG A 10 -11.17 2.86 -5.06
C ARG A 10 -10.80 1.44 -5.45
N ALA A 11 -10.44 1.21 -6.70
CA ALA A 11 -10.08 -0.11 -7.21
C ALA A 11 -8.71 -0.52 -6.66
N VAL A 12 -7.76 0.41 -6.63
CA VAL A 12 -6.46 0.21 -6.00
C VAL A 12 -6.60 -0.04 -4.49
N LEU A 13 -7.43 0.72 -3.78
CA LEU A 13 -7.66 0.49 -2.35
C LEU A 13 -8.29 -0.89 -2.08
N ALA A 14 -9.25 -1.31 -2.90
CA ALA A 14 -9.86 -2.65 -2.80
C ALA A 14 -8.85 -3.78 -3.10
N LEU A 15 -7.94 -3.56 -4.05
CA LEU A 15 -6.84 -4.48 -4.36
C LEU A 15 -5.88 -4.65 -3.19
N LEU A 16 -5.59 -3.56 -2.46
CA LEU A 16 -4.59 -3.55 -1.38
C LEU A 16 -5.15 -3.92 -0.01
N GLU A 17 -6.46 -3.80 0.21
CA GLU A 17 -7.09 -4.14 1.49
C GLU A 17 -6.74 -5.56 1.98
N PRO A 18 -6.73 -6.61 1.14
CA PRO A 18 -6.28 -7.95 1.55
C PRO A 18 -4.85 -7.98 2.08
N VAL A 19 -3.93 -7.21 1.50
CA VAL A 19 -2.51 -7.15 1.93
C VAL A 19 -2.41 -6.73 3.39
N PHE A 20 -3.11 -5.64 3.77
CA PHE A 20 -3.14 -5.19 5.16
C PHE A 20 -3.79 -6.22 6.10
N ARG A 21 -4.86 -6.89 5.65
CA ARG A 21 -5.55 -7.91 6.46
C ARG A 21 -4.69 -9.14 6.72
N GLU A 22 -3.86 -9.54 5.76
CA GLU A 22 -3.00 -10.72 5.88
C GLU A 22 -1.74 -10.45 6.73
N MET A 23 -1.14 -9.26 6.59
CA MET A 23 0.13 -8.95 7.24
C MET A 23 0.00 -8.44 8.67
N LEU A 24 -1.14 -7.83 9.01
CA LEU A 24 -1.34 -7.19 10.30
C LEU A 24 -2.12 -8.09 11.26
N ARG A 25 -1.70 -8.08 12.53
CA ARG A 25 -2.45 -8.70 13.62
C ARG A 25 -3.74 -7.91 13.86
N ALA A 26 -4.72 -8.54 14.51
CA ALA A 26 -6.04 -7.96 14.70
C ALA A 26 -6.03 -6.55 15.35
N ASP A 27 -5.18 -6.30 16.35
CA ASP A 27 -5.10 -5.00 17.02
C ASP A 27 -4.37 -3.94 16.17
N GLU A 28 -3.36 -4.34 15.42
CA GLU A 28 -2.63 -3.47 14.48
C GLU A 28 -3.56 -3.06 13.32
N LEU A 29 -4.26 -4.03 12.72
CA LEU A 29 -5.25 -3.81 11.67
C LEU A 29 -6.37 -2.88 12.14
N ARG A 30 -6.89 -3.06 13.37
CA ARG A 30 -7.94 -2.18 13.94
C ARG A 30 -7.47 -0.73 14.09
N SER A 31 -6.17 -0.52 14.32
CA SER A 31 -5.56 0.81 14.41
C SER A 31 -5.22 1.43 13.05
N THR A 32 -5.28 0.63 11.98
CA THR A 32 -4.74 0.99 10.68
C THR A 32 -5.61 2.00 9.96
N ARG A 33 -4.97 3.01 9.37
CA ARG A 33 -5.56 3.89 8.36
C ARG A 33 -4.62 3.93 7.17
N PHE A 34 -5.15 3.73 5.98
CA PHE A 34 -4.38 3.88 4.74
C PHE A 34 -5.20 4.60 3.68
N HIS A 35 -4.51 5.27 2.76
CA HIS A 35 -5.08 5.98 1.62
C HIS A 35 -4.03 6.12 0.53
N LEU A 36 -4.43 6.54 -0.67
CA LEU A 36 -3.49 6.92 -1.72
C LEU A 36 -3.18 8.41 -1.63
N ALA A 37 -1.92 8.76 -1.83
CA ALA A 37 -1.43 10.13 -1.91
C ALA A 37 -0.59 10.30 -3.17
N PRO A 38 -0.52 11.52 -3.75
CA PRO A 38 0.39 11.82 -4.86
C PRO A 38 1.84 11.46 -4.51
N ILE A 39 2.59 10.93 -5.46
CA ILE A 39 4.00 10.52 -5.24
C ILE A 39 4.91 11.71 -4.90
N ASP A 40 4.57 12.90 -5.39
CA ASP A 40 5.27 14.16 -5.16
C ASP A 40 4.86 14.85 -3.85
N ASP A 41 3.74 14.42 -3.25
CA ASP A 41 3.27 14.89 -1.94
C ASP A 41 2.69 13.73 -1.09
N PRO A 42 3.53 12.75 -0.69
CA PRO A 42 3.08 11.52 -0.02
C PRO A 42 2.56 11.76 1.40
N CYS A 43 2.83 12.93 1.99
CA CYS A 43 2.30 13.35 3.29
C CYS A 43 1.16 14.37 3.17
N GLY A 44 0.76 14.68 1.94
CA GLY A 44 -0.23 15.68 1.59
C GLY A 44 -1.65 15.19 1.71
N HIS A 45 -2.47 15.60 0.75
CA HIS A 45 -3.87 15.26 0.72
C HIS A 45 -4.10 13.88 0.11
N ALA A 46 -5.03 13.13 0.71
CA ALA A 46 -5.50 11.88 0.16
C ALA A 46 -6.22 12.12 -1.18
N LEU A 47 -5.90 11.28 -2.17
CA LEU A 47 -6.64 11.21 -3.42
C LEU A 47 -8.09 10.77 -3.15
N GLN A 48 -9.02 11.29 -3.94
CA GLN A 48 -10.43 10.97 -3.84
C GLN A 48 -10.73 9.60 -4.45
N PRO A 49 -11.78 8.89 -4.00
CA PRO A 49 -12.07 7.53 -4.48
C PRO A 49 -12.33 7.38 -5.98
N ASP A 50 -12.72 8.46 -6.65
CA ASP A 50 -12.99 8.52 -8.10
C ASP A 50 -11.81 9.08 -8.90
N ASP A 51 -10.72 9.48 -8.24
CA ASP A 51 -9.52 9.95 -8.93
C ASP A 51 -8.86 8.79 -9.67
N LEU A 52 -8.23 9.11 -10.80
CA LEU A 52 -7.46 8.18 -11.61
C LEU A 52 -5.99 8.18 -11.17
N VAL A 53 -5.41 6.99 -11.14
CA VAL A 53 -4.04 6.74 -10.74
C VAL A 53 -3.33 6.07 -11.89
N GLU A 54 -2.20 6.64 -12.30
CA GLU A 54 -1.31 6.06 -13.30
C GLU A 54 -0.12 5.39 -12.59
N THR A 55 0.59 4.52 -13.32
CA THR A 55 1.86 3.96 -12.85
C THR A 55 2.81 5.06 -12.36
N ASN A 56 3.33 4.86 -11.14
CA ASN A 56 4.27 5.74 -10.45
C ASN A 56 3.77 7.18 -10.22
N SER A 57 2.45 7.41 -10.21
CA SER A 57 1.84 8.72 -9.89
C SER A 57 1.42 8.86 -8.43
N ALA A 58 1.24 7.75 -7.72
CA ALA A 58 0.79 7.72 -6.33
C ALA A 58 1.53 6.67 -5.50
N VAL A 59 1.45 6.85 -4.18
CA VAL A 59 1.89 5.91 -3.16
C VAL A 59 0.74 5.55 -2.25
N VAL A 60 0.87 4.41 -1.57
CA VAL A 60 -0.01 4.05 -0.46
C VAL A 60 0.60 4.63 0.80
N TRP A 61 -0.08 5.57 1.45
CA TRP A 61 0.29 6.03 2.77
C TRP A 61 -0.44 5.23 3.83
N TRP A 62 0.21 4.92 4.94
CA TRP A 62 -0.43 4.28 6.08
C TRP A 62 -0.01 4.84 7.44
N ARG A 63 -0.90 4.64 8.41
CA ARG A 63 -0.62 4.75 9.84
C ARG A 63 -1.07 3.48 10.54
N ILE A 64 -0.14 2.80 11.21
CA ILE A 64 -0.35 1.53 11.90
C ILE A 64 0.22 1.68 13.31
N VAL A 65 -0.58 1.44 14.35
CA VAL A 65 -0.20 1.62 15.77
C VAL A 65 0.40 3.00 16.06
N GLY A 66 -0.07 4.03 15.33
CA GLY A 66 0.42 5.42 15.47
C GLY A 66 1.70 5.74 14.71
N GLU A 67 2.40 4.75 14.16
CA GLU A 67 3.58 4.91 13.32
C GLU A 67 3.15 5.11 11.86
N ARG A 68 3.91 5.93 11.10
CA ARG A 68 3.57 6.32 9.72
C ARG A 68 4.56 5.69 8.75
N GLY A 69 4.07 5.25 7.60
CA GLY A 69 4.90 4.79 6.49
C GLY A 69 4.19 5.00 5.16
N ALA A 70 4.88 4.70 4.08
CA ALA A 70 4.32 4.70 2.74
C ALA A 70 5.03 3.66 1.88
N SER A 71 4.35 3.19 0.84
CA SER A 71 4.98 2.38 -0.21
C SER A 71 5.90 3.22 -1.09
N GLY A 72 6.67 2.55 -1.95
CA GLY A 72 7.15 3.16 -3.18
C GLY A 72 6.01 3.51 -4.14
N GLY A 73 6.36 4.07 -5.30
CA GLY A 73 5.38 4.35 -6.35
C GLY A 73 4.69 3.09 -6.85
N LEU A 74 3.36 3.17 -7.03
CA LEU A 74 2.54 2.05 -7.50
C LEU A 74 2.93 1.61 -8.93
N ARG A 75 3.08 0.31 -9.15
CA ARG A 75 3.46 -0.27 -10.46
C ARG A 75 2.26 -0.92 -11.16
N LEU A 76 1.32 -0.09 -11.60
CA LEU A 76 0.05 -0.58 -12.17
C LEU A 76 0.29 -1.37 -13.46
N ASP A 77 1.26 -0.97 -14.30
CA ASP A 77 1.59 -1.63 -15.58
C ASP A 77 2.08 -3.08 -15.42
N ASP A 78 2.55 -3.46 -14.22
CA ASP A 78 2.96 -4.84 -13.91
C ASP A 78 1.76 -5.73 -13.53
N GLY A 79 0.55 -5.15 -13.52
CA GLY A 79 -0.71 -5.77 -13.18
C GLY A 79 -1.04 -5.74 -11.68
N PRO A 80 -2.30 -6.09 -11.32
CA PRO A 80 -2.80 -5.99 -9.95
C PRO A 80 -2.01 -6.85 -8.94
N GLU A 81 -1.61 -8.05 -9.35
CA GLU A 81 -0.90 -8.98 -8.46
C GLU A 81 0.49 -8.45 -8.10
N MET A 82 1.25 -7.97 -9.10
CA MET A 82 2.58 -7.41 -8.85
C MET A 82 2.48 -6.10 -8.07
N THR A 83 1.48 -5.26 -8.36
CA THR A 83 1.20 -4.05 -7.57
C THR A 83 1.00 -4.41 -6.09
N ALA A 84 0.18 -5.40 -5.80
CA ALA A 84 -0.06 -5.87 -4.43
C ALA A 84 1.22 -6.43 -3.79
N ARG A 85 2.02 -7.22 -4.53
CA ARG A 85 3.31 -7.75 -4.05
C ARG A 85 4.32 -6.65 -3.70
N CYS A 86 4.40 -5.59 -4.50
CA CYS A 86 5.27 -4.44 -4.21
C CYS A 86 4.86 -3.76 -2.90
N VAL A 87 3.57 -3.45 -2.74
CA VAL A 87 3.06 -2.84 -1.49
C VAL A 87 3.24 -3.78 -0.30
N GLN A 88 3.05 -5.09 -0.48
CA GLN A 88 3.30 -6.10 0.54
C GLN A 88 4.78 -6.08 0.99
N SER A 89 5.71 -6.00 0.05
CA SER A 89 7.14 -5.92 0.34
C SER A 89 7.48 -4.66 1.15
N ASP A 90 6.97 -3.49 0.72
CA ASP A 90 7.22 -2.23 1.45
C ASP A 90 6.59 -2.25 2.84
N LEU A 91 5.41 -2.86 2.99
CA LEU A 91 4.76 -3.03 4.28
C LEU A 91 5.54 -4.00 5.18
N GLN A 92 6.16 -5.04 4.61
CA GLN A 92 7.01 -5.98 5.35
C GLN A 92 8.21 -5.27 5.96
N ASP A 93 8.90 -4.46 5.16
CA ASP A 93 10.06 -3.69 5.63
C ASP A 93 9.64 -2.70 6.72
N PHE A 94 8.52 -1.99 6.51
CA PHE A 94 7.96 -1.10 7.54
C PHE A 94 7.65 -1.81 8.86
N ILE A 95 7.01 -2.99 8.83
CA ILE A 95 6.70 -3.76 10.04
C ILE A 95 7.99 -4.16 10.75
N ALA A 96 8.97 -4.69 10.00
CA ALA A 96 10.23 -5.16 10.56
C ALA A 96 11.08 -4.04 11.20
N GLU A 97 10.87 -2.78 10.80
CA GLU A 97 11.54 -1.61 11.35
C GLU A 97 10.70 -0.83 12.39
N SER A 98 9.41 -1.17 12.52
CA SER A 98 8.49 -0.51 13.46
C SER A 98 8.70 -0.96 14.91
N ARG A 99 8.20 -0.17 15.87
CA ARG A 99 8.29 -0.56 17.29
C ARG A 99 7.40 -1.75 17.63
N PHE A 100 6.29 -1.94 16.91
CA PHE A 100 5.34 -3.01 17.17
C PHE A 100 5.71 -4.34 16.48
N GLY A 101 6.58 -4.30 15.46
CA GLY A 101 6.95 -5.46 14.65
C GLY A 101 8.45 -5.68 14.48
N TRP A 102 9.30 -5.01 15.28
CA TRP A 102 10.75 -5.03 15.14
C TRP A 102 11.32 -6.44 14.93
N GLY A 103 11.95 -6.67 13.78
CA GLY A 103 12.58 -7.94 13.40
C GLY A 103 11.62 -9.08 13.02
N GLU A 104 10.31 -8.82 12.94
CA GLU A 104 9.33 -9.83 12.53
C GLU A 104 9.20 -9.94 11.00
N LEU A 105 9.15 -11.18 10.50
CA LEU A 105 8.86 -11.51 9.10
C LEU A 105 7.41 -12.01 8.98
N ARG A 106 6.58 -11.29 8.23
CA ARG A 106 5.12 -11.47 8.12
C ARG A 106 4.63 -11.49 6.66
N GLY A 107 5.37 -12.17 5.78
CA GLY A 107 4.95 -12.42 4.40
C GLY A 107 6.08 -12.79 3.43
N PRO A 108 5.74 -13.21 2.19
CA PRO A 108 4.39 -13.53 1.75
C PRO A 108 3.94 -14.92 2.22
N HIS A 109 2.76 -14.99 2.84
CA HIS A 109 2.02 -16.24 2.99
C HIS A 109 1.25 -16.50 1.70
N GLY A 110 1.88 -17.12 0.70
CA GLY A 110 1.20 -17.66 -0.49
C GLY A 110 0.21 -16.73 -1.17
N LEU A 111 0.70 -15.69 -1.85
CA LEU A 111 -0.04 -15.14 -2.98
C LEU A 111 0.05 -16.18 -4.12
N PRO A 112 -1.05 -16.48 -4.84
CA PRO A 112 -1.11 -17.54 -5.85
C PRO A 112 -0.01 -17.45 -6.92
#